data_AF-A0A7V2RXU9-F1
#
_entry.id   AF-A0A7V2RXU9-F1
#
_cell.length_a   1.000
_cell.length_b   1.000
_cell.length_c   1.000
_cell.angle_alpha   90.00
_cell.angle_beta   90.00
_cell.angle_gamma   90.00
#
_symmetry.space_group_name_H-M   'P 1'
#
loop_
_entity.id
_entity.type
_entity.pdbx_description
1 polymer ?
#
loop_
_entity_poly.entity_id
_entity_poly.type
_entity_poly.pdbx_seq_one_letter_code
_entity_poly.pdbx_strand_id
1 'polypeptide(L)'
;VLLTVKFDNLERFRQMVLEDKADQEAGLIPGGHSVVNGRLRAHFNTADWVSEQMDGVSNLFFVRRLADEIENDWHGVLQKLETMRQLLLNRNAMLCNVTLDADNWAQFRPKLAAFLGDLPATDVSLAVWQREPLPANEGLTIPAQVNYVAKGANLYEFGYHYHGSIAVISNYVRSTWLWERVRVQGGAYGGFSSFNRHTGVFTFLSYRDPNLLPTLENYDRTADFLRRLELSESELTKSIIGAIGAMDAYQLPDAKGYTSLLRYLIGYTDEARQKARDEILSTTARHFKEFAEILDAVREQGQVVVLGAEDAIAQANETRPNWLTVQKVL
;
A
#
# COMPACT_ATOMS: atom_id res chain seq x y z
N VAL A 1 -18.88 24.75 2.48
CA VAL A 1 -18.73 23.28 2.45
C VAL A 1 -18.33 22.75 3.82
N LEU A 2 -17.11 23.01 4.31
CA LEU A 2 -16.62 22.44 5.58
C LEU A 2 -17.52 22.73 6.81
N LEU A 3 -17.93 23.99 7.00
CA LEU A 3 -18.67 24.42 8.20
C LEU A 3 -20.19 24.39 8.09
N THR A 4 -20.72 24.39 6.86
CA THR A 4 -22.14 24.73 6.61
C THR A 4 -22.97 23.60 6.04
N VAL A 5 -22.34 22.53 5.55
CA VAL A 5 -23.07 21.35 5.07
C VAL A 5 -23.78 20.69 6.26
N LYS A 6 -25.02 20.26 6.05
CA LYS A 6 -25.75 19.42 6.99
C LYS A 6 -25.64 17.97 6.54
N PHE A 7 -25.34 17.07 7.48
CA PHE A 7 -25.20 15.63 7.20
C PHE A 7 -26.51 14.85 7.39
N ASP A 8 -27.64 15.54 7.56
CA ASP A 8 -28.95 14.97 7.92
C ASP A 8 -29.74 14.38 6.74
N ASN A 9 -29.18 14.39 5.52
CA ASN A 9 -29.81 13.79 4.34
C ASN A 9 -29.59 12.26 4.30
N LEU A 10 -30.46 11.54 5.01
CA LEU A 10 -30.49 10.07 5.07
C LEU A 10 -30.47 9.41 3.69
N GLU A 11 -31.39 9.79 2.80
CA GLU A 11 -31.56 9.13 1.49
C GLU A 11 -30.28 9.23 0.65
N ARG A 12 -29.67 10.43 0.64
CA ARG A 12 -28.43 10.64 -0.10
C ARG A 12 -27.25 9.89 0.51
N PHE A 13 -27.13 9.88 1.84
CA PHE A 13 -26.04 9.17 2.52
C PHE A 13 -26.15 7.66 2.33
N ARG A 14 -27.37 7.12 2.45
CA ARG A 14 -27.68 5.71 2.15
C ARG A 14 -27.26 5.35 0.73
N GLN A 15 -27.64 6.17 -0.26
CA GLN A 15 -27.25 5.96 -1.65
C GLN A 15 -25.73 5.92 -1.80
N MET A 16 -25.00 6.87 -1.21
CA MET A 16 -23.53 6.91 -1.27
C MET A 16 -22.88 5.67 -0.66
N VAL A 17 -23.38 5.17 0.48
CA VAL A 17 -22.85 3.97 1.12
C VAL A 17 -23.13 2.71 0.30
N LEU A 18 -24.30 2.61 -0.33
CA LEU A 18 -24.62 1.50 -1.24
C LEU A 18 -23.78 1.53 -2.52
N GLU A 19 -23.51 2.72 -3.06
CA GLU A 19 -22.60 2.93 -4.19
C GLU A 19 -21.18 2.51 -3.81
N ASP A 20 -20.65 2.99 -2.69
CA ASP A 20 -19.31 2.63 -2.19
C ASP A 20 -19.19 1.12 -1.91
N LYS A 21 -20.21 0.50 -1.31
CA LYS A 21 -20.27 -0.96 -1.15
C LYS A 21 -20.14 -1.67 -2.49
N ALA A 22 -20.94 -1.28 -3.48
CA ALA A 22 -20.95 -1.92 -4.79
C ALA A 22 -19.62 -1.73 -5.51
N ASP A 23 -19.02 -0.53 -5.42
CA ASP A 23 -17.73 -0.21 -6.02
C ASP A 23 -16.60 -1.03 -5.39
N GLN A 24 -16.58 -1.19 -4.06
CA GLN A 24 -15.61 -2.04 -3.38
C GLN A 24 -15.76 -3.51 -3.75
N GLU A 25 -16.99 -4.04 -3.78
CA GLU A 25 -17.27 -5.43 -4.18
C GLU A 25 -16.85 -5.69 -5.64
N ALA A 26 -17.19 -4.78 -6.54
CA ALA A 26 -16.80 -4.85 -7.95
C ALA A 26 -15.28 -4.67 -8.15
N GLY A 27 -14.62 -3.94 -7.23
CA GLY A 27 -13.18 -3.68 -7.23
C GLY A 27 -12.30 -4.87 -6.81
N LEU A 28 -12.85 -5.83 -6.05
CA LEU A 28 -12.07 -6.97 -5.51
C LEU A 28 -11.37 -7.79 -6.59
N ILE A 29 -12.07 -8.11 -7.69
CA ILE A 29 -11.50 -8.90 -8.79
C ILE A 29 -10.48 -8.08 -9.59
N PRO A 30 -10.81 -6.92 -10.20
CA PRO A 30 -9.85 -6.16 -10.99
C PRO A 30 -8.67 -5.61 -10.16
N GLY A 31 -8.86 -5.38 -8.85
CA GLY A 31 -7.87 -4.81 -7.94
C GLY A 31 -7.26 -5.80 -6.93
N GLY A 32 -7.48 -7.11 -7.08
CA GLY A 32 -7.20 -8.09 -6.03
C GLY A 32 -5.77 -8.11 -5.48
N HIS A 33 -4.77 -7.78 -6.32
CA HIS A 33 -3.38 -7.64 -5.89
C HIS A 33 -3.17 -6.49 -4.89
N SER A 34 -3.88 -5.38 -5.07
CA SER A 34 -3.85 -4.23 -4.14
C SER A 34 -4.53 -4.60 -2.83
N VAL A 35 -5.63 -5.37 -2.90
CA VAL A 35 -6.37 -5.86 -1.73
C VAL A 35 -5.47 -6.73 -0.85
N VAL A 36 -4.83 -7.76 -1.42
CA VAL A 36 -3.93 -8.64 -0.66
C VAL A 36 -2.68 -7.91 -0.17
N ASN A 37 -2.16 -6.94 -0.94
CA ASN A 37 -1.01 -6.13 -0.50
C ASN A 37 -1.37 -5.23 0.69
N GLY A 38 -2.52 -4.56 0.66
CA GLY A 38 -3.00 -3.72 1.75
C GLY A 38 -3.23 -4.55 3.01
N ARG A 39 -3.93 -5.68 2.87
CA ARG A 39 -4.19 -6.62 3.96
C ARG A 39 -2.88 -7.15 4.59
N LEU A 40 -1.95 -7.61 3.76
CA LEU A 40 -0.64 -8.09 4.21
C LEU A 40 0.16 -6.99 4.94
N ARG A 41 0.16 -5.76 4.42
CA ARG A 41 0.92 -4.66 5.00
C ARG A 41 0.40 -4.22 6.38
N ALA A 42 -0.90 -4.35 6.61
CA ALA A 42 -1.56 -4.00 7.88
C ALA A 42 -0.98 -4.74 9.10
N HIS A 43 -0.36 -5.91 8.89
CA HIS A 43 0.31 -6.67 9.95
C HIS A 43 1.53 -5.96 10.54
N PHE A 44 2.23 -5.13 9.76
CA PHE A 44 3.57 -4.69 10.13
C PHE A 44 3.60 -3.33 10.83
N ASN A 45 2.69 -2.41 10.52
CA ASN A 45 2.72 -1.08 11.10
C ASN A 45 1.35 -0.40 11.15
N THR A 46 1.25 0.64 11.98
CA THR A 46 0.00 1.38 12.20
C THR A 46 -0.49 2.14 10.97
N ALA A 47 0.40 2.71 10.15
CA ALA A 47 0.00 3.46 8.97
C ALA A 47 -0.68 2.55 7.93
N ASP A 48 -0.11 1.37 7.70
CA ASP A 48 -0.68 0.38 6.80
C ASP A 48 -1.95 -0.25 7.36
N TRP A 49 -2.03 -0.45 8.69
CA TRP A 49 -3.26 -0.90 9.34
C TRP A 49 -4.39 0.12 9.20
N VAL A 50 -4.13 1.41 9.47
CA VAL A 50 -5.13 2.48 9.28
C VAL A 50 -5.59 2.55 7.82
N SER A 51 -4.67 2.38 6.86
CA SER A 51 -5.03 2.34 5.43
C SER A 51 -5.95 1.17 5.11
N GLU A 52 -5.73 0.00 5.72
CA GLU A 52 -6.58 -1.18 5.55
C GLU A 52 -7.97 -0.98 6.16
N GLN A 53 -8.08 -0.25 7.26
CA GLN A 53 -9.36 0.11 7.88
C GLN A 53 -10.18 1.10 7.04
N MET A 54 -9.51 1.96 6.24
CA MET A 54 -10.17 3.00 5.43
C MET A 54 -10.47 2.56 3.99
N ASP A 55 -9.62 1.72 3.38
CA ASP A 55 -9.71 1.38 1.95
C ASP A 55 -9.55 -0.14 1.68
N GLY A 56 -9.34 -0.96 2.71
CA GLY A 56 -9.04 -2.38 2.59
C GLY A 56 -10.25 -3.30 2.75
N VAL A 57 -9.97 -4.59 3.00
CA VAL A 57 -11.00 -5.62 3.22
C VAL A 57 -11.79 -5.35 4.49
N SER A 58 -11.15 -4.85 5.55
CA SER A 58 -11.88 -4.41 6.76
C SER A 58 -12.82 -3.25 6.46
N ASN A 59 -12.45 -2.32 5.58
CA ASN A 59 -13.36 -1.26 5.16
C ASN A 59 -14.58 -1.81 4.43
N LEU A 60 -14.43 -2.79 3.54
CA LEU A 60 -15.58 -3.44 2.89
C LEU A 60 -16.53 -4.07 3.91
N PHE A 61 -16.00 -4.77 4.91
CA PHE A 61 -16.82 -5.31 5.99
C PHE A 61 -17.46 -4.21 6.84
N PHE A 62 -16.76 -3.10 7.08
CA PHE A 62 -17.32 -1.92 7.74
C PHE A 62 -18.47 -1.30 6.94
N VAL A 63 -18.31 -1.05 5.64
CA VAL A 63 -19.31 -0.45 4.76
C VAL A 63 -20.57 -1.31 4.66
N ARG A 64 -20.42 -2.64 4.63
CA ARG A 64 -21.56 -3.58 4.72
C ARG A 64 -22.33 -3.42 6.02
N ARG A 65 -21.63 -3.37 7.17
CA ARG A 65 -22.27 -3.10 8.46
C ARG A 65 -22.89 -1.71 8.53
N LEU A 66 -22.23 -0.71 7.96
CA LEU A 66 -22.73 0.67 7.92
C LEU A 66 -24.05 0.77 7.13
N ALA A 67 -24.18 0.04 6.02
CA ALA A 67 -25.43 -0.04 5.28
C ALA A 67 -26.59 -0.55 6.15
N ASP A 68 -26.33 -1.55 7.02
CA ASP A 68 -27.32 -2.03 7.99
C ASP A 68 -27.55 -1.04 9.14
N GLU A 69 -26.50 -0.39 9.66
CA GLU A 69 -26.61 0.64 10.72
C GLU A 69 -27.46 1.82 10.28
N ILE A 70 -27.41 2.24 9.01
CA ILE A 70 -28.20 3.36 8.49
C ILE A 70 -29.71 3.09 8.60
N GLU A 71 -30.16 1.85 8.35
CA GLU A 71 -31.58 1.48 8.46
C GLU A 71 -32.05 1.41 9.91
N ASN A 72 -31.16 1.04 10.83
CA ASN A 72 -31.51 0.69 12.21
C ASN A 72 -31.21 1.81 13.21
N ASP A 73 -30.19 2.64 12.97
CA ASP A 73 -29.73 3.72 13.85
C ASP A 73 -29.08 4.88 13.07
N TRP A 74 -29.88 5.55 12.23
CA TRP A 74 -29.43 6.75 11.53
C TRP A 74 -28.91 7.85 12.46
N HIS A 75 -29.53 8.02 13.64
CA HIS A 75 -29.12 9.05 14.59
C HIS A 75 -27.69 8.81 15.08
N GLY A 76 -27.33 7.57 15.42
CA GLY A 76 -25.96 7.20 15.78
C GLY A 76 -24.96 7.45 14.65
N VAL A 77 -25.31 7.10 13.40
CA VAL A 77 -24.47 7.38 12.23
C VAL A 77 -24.25 8.88 12.04
N LEU A 78 -25.31 9.68 12.11
CA LEU A 78 -25.24 11.14 12.01
C LEU A 78 -24.33 11.74 13.10
N GLN A 79 -24.44 11.26 14.34
CA GLN A 79 -23.59 11.71 15.43
C GLN A 79 -22.10 11.39 15.19
N LYS A 80 -21.78 10.23 14.59
CA LYS A 80 -20.40 9.88 14.20
C LYS A 80 -19.85 10.86 13.15
N LEU A 81 -20.63 11.18 12.10
CA LEU A 81 -20.25 12.15 11.06
C LEU A 81 -20.00 13.55 11.63
N GLU A 82 -20.86 13.98 12.55
CA GLU A 82 -20.73 15.26 13.24
C GLU A 82 -19.48 15.31 14.13
N THR A 83 -19.20 14.22 14.84
CA THR A 83 -17.98 14.07 15.65
C THR A 83 -16.73 14.13 14.76
N MET A 84 -16.72 13.44 13.62
CA MET A 84 -15.61 13.50 12.66
C MET A 84 -15.36 14.94 12.18
N ARG A 85 -16.41 15.69 11.86
CA ARG A 85 -16.29 17.11 11.46
C ARG A 85 -15.60 17.94 12.55
N GLN A 86 -15.98 17.75 13.82
CA GLN A 86 -15.38 18.47 14.94
C GLN A 86 -13.90 18.12 15.15
N LEU A 87 -13.54 16.85 14.96
CA LEU A 87 -12.16 16.37 15.12
C LEU A 87 -11.23 16.83 13.97
N LEU A 88 -11.74 16.83 12.73
CA LEU A 88 -10.94 17.14 11.54
C LEU A 88 -10.82 18.65 11.26
N LEU A 89 -11.83 19.44 11.60
CA LEU A 89 -11.83 20.88 11.32
C LEU A 89 -11.21 21.69 12.46
N ASN A 90 -9.88 21.69 12.52
CA ASN A 90 -9.13 22.48 13.48
C ASN A 90 -7.92 23.16 12.83
N ARG A 91 -7.92 24.50 12.77
CA ARG A 91 -6.83 25.28 12.15
C ARG A 91 -5.50 25.15 12.90
N ASN A 92 -5.52 24.77 14.19
CA ASN A 92 -4.29 24.56 14.96
C ASN A 92 -3.51 23.31 14.52
N ALA A 93 -4.15 22.35 13.84
CA ALA A 93 -3.54 21.14 13.29
C ALA A 93 -3.44 21.16 11.75
N MET A 94 -3.74 22.30 11.11
CA MET A 94 -3.85 22.37 9.66
C MET A 94 -2.51 22.66 9.00
N LEU A 95 -2.30 22.04 7.83
CA LEU A 95 -1.24 22.37 6.90
C LEU A 95 -1.84 22.74 5.54
N CYS A 96 -1.38 23.83 4.94
CA CYS A 96 -1.82 24.26 3.62
C CYS A 96 -0.67 24.15 2.62
N ASN A 97 -0.87 23.43 1.53
CA ASN A 97 0.04 23.38 0.39
C ASN A 97 -0.53 24.20 -0.76
N VAL A 98 0.23 25.13 -1.28
CA VAL A 98 -0.20 26.06 -2.32
C VAL A 98 0.81 26.06 -3.45
N THR A 99 0.35 25.77 -4.67
CA THR A 99 1.21 25.70 -5.87
C THR A 99 0.70 26.67 -6.93
N LEU A 100 1.43 27.76 -7.12
CA LEU A 100 1.16 28.82 -8.09
C LEU A 100 2.37 29.76 -8.21
N ASP A 101 2.39 30.60 -9.23
CA ASP A 101 3.44 31.62 -9.43
C ASP A 101 3.35 32.77 -8.42
N ALA A 102 4.42 33.57 -8.34
CA ALA A 102 4.55 34.62 -7.33
C ALA A 102 3.47 35.72 -7.45
N ASP A 103 3.07 36.08 -8.67
CA ASP A 103 2.11 37.16 -8.91
C ASP A 103 0.71 36.75 -8.45
N ASN A 104 0.32 35.51 -8.74
CA ASN A 104 -0.94 34.94 -8.24
C ASN A 104 -0.91 34.72 -6.72
N TRP A 105 0.26 34.48 -6.12
CA TRP A 105 0.38 34.29 -4.66
C TRP A 105 0.07 35.55 -3.88
N ALA A 106 0.53 36.70 -4.37
CA ALA A 106 0.22 37.98 -3.76
C ALA A 106 -1.30 38.23 -3.66
N GLN A 107 -2.06 37.77 -4.66
CA GLN A 107 -3.51 37.92 -4.70
C GLN A 107 -4.26 36.83 -3.91
N PHE A 108 -3.72 35.61 -3.85
CA PHE A 108 -4.38 34.47 -3.20
C PHE A 108 -4.14 34.41 -1.69
N ARG A 109 -2.94 34.73 -1.21
CA ARG A 109 -2.56 34.68 0.20
C ARG A 109 -3.56 35.36 1.15
N PRO A 110 -4.05 36.59 0.90
CA PRO A 110 -5.03 37.22 1.80
C PRO A 110 -6.37 36.47 1.83
N LYS A 111 -6.80 35.87 0.72
CA LYS A 111 -8.04 35.07 0.65
C LYS A 111 -7.90 33.78 1.45
N LEU A 112 -6.74 33.12 1.36
CA LEU A 112 -6.42 31.95 2.16
C LEU A 112 -6.40 32.30 3.65
N ALA A 113 -5.76 33.41 4.04
CA ALA A 113 -5.71 33.85 5.43
C ALA A 113 -7.10 34.13 6.00
N ALA A 114 -7.98 34.77 5.25
CA ALA A 114 -9.37 34.98 5.64
C ALA A 114 -10.11 33.65 5.84
N PHE A 115 -10.02 32.73 4.87
CA PHE A 115 -10.62 31.41 4.97
C PHE A 115 -10.15 30.62 6.20
N LEU A 116 -8.85 30.62 6.49
CA LEU A 116 -8.28 29.94 7.66
C LEU A 116 -8.71 30.63 8.98
N GLY A 117 -8.94 31.94 8.94
CA GLY A 117 -9.46 32.72 10.06
C GLY A 117 -10.87 32.31 10.49
N ASP A 118 -11.68 31.81 9.55
CA ASP A 118 -13.05 31.35 9.81
C ASP A 118 -13.11 29.93 10.39
N LEU A 119 -12.03 29.16 10.31
CA LEU A 119 -12.00 27.78 10.81
C LEU A 119 -11.85 27.71 12.33
N PRO A 120 -12.46 26.72 13.00
CA PRO A 120 -12.32 26.52 14.44
C PRO A 120 -10.87 26.35 14.85
N ALA A 121 -10.54 26.86 16.05
CA ALA A 121 -9.29 26.61 16.74
C ALA A 121 -9.60 25.97 18.07
N THR A 122 -9.21 24.71 18.22
CA THR A 122 -9.37 23.94 19.45
C THR A 122 -8.04 23.30 19.83
N ASP A 123 -7.93 22.81 21.05
CA ASP A 123 -6.74 22.07 21.47
C ASP A 123 -6.59 20.80 20.64
N VAL A 124 -5.35 20.51 20.23
CA VAL A 124 -5.04 19.33 19.42
C VAL A 124 -4.68 18.18 20.35
N SER A 125 -5.48 17.12 20.33
CA SER A 125 -5.16 15.85 20.97
C SER A 125 -4.92 14.78 19.91
N LEU A 126 -3.77 14.11 19.99
CA LEU A 126 -3.45 13.01 19.09
C LEU A 126 -3.99 11.71 19.68
N ALA A 127 -4.77 10.98 18.88
CA ALA A 127 -5.22 9.64 19.24
C ALA A 127 -4.05 8.65 19.13
N VAL A 128 -3.95 7.75 20.11
CA VAL A 128 -3.06 6.58 20.03
C VAL A 128 -3.85 5.45 19.41
N TRP A 129 -3.41 5.02 18.24
CA TRP A 129 -4.04 3.91 17.52
C TRP A 129 -3.54 2.57 18.06
N GLN A 130 -4.48 1.68 18.37
CA GLN A 130 -4.19 0.29 18.71
C GLN A 130 -4.56 -0.60 17.54
N ARG A 131 -3.61 -1.41 17.08
CA ARG A 131 -3.84 -2.35 15.98
C ARG A 131 -4.50 -3.61 16.51
N GLU A 132 -5.58 -4.01 15.86
CA GLU A 132 -6.16 -5.32 16.08
C GLU A 132 -5.29 -6.41 15.43
N PRO A 133 -5.12 -7.58 16.08
CA PRO A 133 -4.33 -8.65 15.52
C PRO A 133 -5.04 -9.24 14.29
N LEU A 134 -4.27 -9.43 13.22
CA LEU A 134 -4.72 -10.09 12.00
C LEU A 134 -4.14 -11.53 11.93
N PRO A 135 -4.87 -12.52 11.41
CA PRO A 135 -4.36 -13.88 11.22
C PRO A 135 -3.04 -13.95 10.44
N ALA A 136 -2.07 -14.73 10.92
CA ALA A 136 -0.70 -14.72 10.38
C ALA A 136 -0.61 -15.00 8.86
N ASN A 137 -1.37 -15.97 8.35
CA ASN A 137 -1.59 -16.15 6.93
C ASN A 137 -3.08 -16.28 6.64
N GLU A 138 -3.56 -15.66 5.57
CA GLU A 138 -4.98 -15.56 5.23
C GLU A 138 -5.29 -16.05 3.82
N GLY A 139 -6.42 -16.76 3.69
CA GLY A 139 -7.05 -17.11 2.43
C GLY A 139 -8.41 -16.44 2.31
N LEU A 140 -8.48 -15.38 1.52
CA LEU A 140 -9.69 -14.60 1.24
C LEU A 140 -10.41 -15.19 0.03
N THR A 141 -11.61 -15.75 0.22
CA THR A 141 -12.32 -16.44 -0.88
C THR A 141 -13.24 -15.49 -1.64
N ILE A 142 -13.19 -15.60 -2.97
CA ILE A 142 -14.05 -14.91 -3.93
C ILE A 142 -14.42 -15.87 -5.09
N PRO A 143 -15.56 -15.66 -5.79
CA PRO A 143 -15.92 -16.46 -6.95
C PRO A 143 -15.10 -16.03 -8.17
N ALA A 144 -13.83 -16.42 -8.22
CA ALA A 144 -12.89 -16.12 -9.31
C ALA A 144 -12.21 -17.39 -9.84
N GLN A 145 -11.69 -17.31 -11.07
CA GLN A 145 -10.90 -18.38 -11.71
C GLN A 145 -9.38 -18.16 -11.58
N VAL A 146 -8.98 -17.09 -10.90
CA VAL A 146 -7.59 -16.66 -10.72
C VAL A 146 -7.37 -16.23 -9.28
N ASN A 147 -6.12 -16.22 -8.87
CA ASN A 147 -5.66 -15.83 -7.56
C ASN A 147 -4.86 -14.52 -7.62
N TYR A 148 -4.76 -13.90 -6.45
CA TYR A 148 -3.86 -12.80 -6.14
C TYR A 148 -3.06 -13.24 -4.93
N VAL A 149 -1.77 -13.44 -5.10
CA VAL A 149 -0.92 -14.01 -4.05
C VAL A 149 0.03 -12.92 -3.56
N ALA A 150 0.03 -12.66 -2.26
CA ALA A 150 0.97 -11.76 -1.62
C ALA A 150 1.83 -12.51 -0.60
N LYS A 151 3.15 -12.23 -0.58
CA LYS A 151 4.05 -12.67 0.48
C LYS A 151 4.98 -11.53 0.86
N GLY A 152 5.21 -11.30 2.15
CA GLY A 152 6.05 -10.17 2.56
C GLY A 152 6.41 -10.15 4.02
N ALA A 153 7.33 -9.26 4.36
CA ALA A 153 7.82 -9.08 5.72
C ALA A 153 8.38 -7.67 5.93
N ASN A 154 8.54 -7.26 7.18
CA ASN A 154 9.29 -6.06 7.52
C ASN A 154 10.79 -6.35 7.56
N LEU A 155 11.54 -5.94 6.54
CA LEU A 155 12.97 -6.25 6.44
C LEU A 155 13.81 -5.60 7.55
N TYR A 156 13.34 -4.49 8.13
CA TYR A 156 14.07 -3.82 9.21
C TYR A 156 14.09 -4.64 10.51
N GLU A 157 13.09 -5.49 10.73
CA GLU A 157 13.07 -6.43 11.87
C GLU A 157 14.12 -7.54 11.70
N PHE A 158 14.61 -7.76 10.47
CA PHE A 158 15.65 -8.73 10.13
C PHE A 158 17.03 -8.08 9.91
N GLY A 159 17.23 -6.85 10.41
CA GLY A 159 18.51 -6.17 10.35
C GLY A 159 18.85 -5.52 9.01
N TYR A 160 17.90 -5.46 8.07
CA TYR A 160 18.11 -4.64 6.87
C TYR A 160 18.13 -3.16 7.24
N HIS A 161 19.07 -2.43 6.67
CA HIS A 161 19.08 -0.97 6.71
C HIS A 161 18.87 -0.45 5.31
N TYR A 162 18.03 0.58 5.18
CA TYR A 162 17.74 1.17 3.87
C TYR A 162 19.02 1.54 3.13
N HIS A 163 19.11 1.06 1.90
CA HIS A 163 20.11 1.49 0.93
C HIS A 163 19.45 1.63 -0.44
N GLY A 164 19.76 2.70 -1.18
CA GLY A 164 19.17 3.02 -2.48
C GLY A 164 19.23 1.89 -3.51
N SER A 165 20.20 0.98 -3.40
CA SER A 165 20.33 -0.19 -4.28
C SER A 165 19.10 -1.08 -4.36
N ILE A 166 18.22 -1.09 -3.35
CA ILE A 166 16.98 -1.87 -3.42
C ILE A 166 16.08 -1.44 -4.58
N ALA A 167 16.08 -0.16 -4.97
CA ALA A 167 15.31 0.29 -6.13
C ALA A 167 15.81 -0.36 -7.43
N VAL A 168 17.13 -0.52 -7.56
CA VAL A 168 17.78 -1.19 -8.69
C VAL A 168 17.49 -2.69 -8.67
N ILE A 169 17.65 -3.33 -7.51
CA ILE A 169 17.47 -4.77 -7.31
C ILE A 169 16.00 -5.17 -7.53
N SER A 170 15.04 -4.46 -6.92
CA SER A 170 13.60 -4.72 -7.10
C SER A 170 13.18 -4.54 -8.55
N ASN A 171 13.70 -3.52 -9.25
CA ASN A 171 13.43 -3.34 -10.68
C ASN A 171 13.98 -4.52 -11.51
N TYR A 172 15.21 -4.95 -11.22
CA TYR A 172 15.81 -6.11 -11.87
C TYR A 172 14.97 -7.38 -11.64
N VAL A 173 14.71 -7.75 -10.39
CA VAL A 173 13.89 -8.91 -9.98
C VAL A 173 12.52 -8.90 -10.66
N ARG A 174 11.85 -7.74 -10.74
CA ARG A 174 10.57 -7.59 -11.43
C ARG A 174 10.69 -7.87 -12.93
N SER A 175 11.67 -7.27 -13.59
CA SER A 175 11.84 -7.34 -15.05
C SER A 175 12.43 -8.65 -15.56
N THR A 176 13.09 -9.43 -14.71
CA THR A 176 13.71 -10.71 -15.04
C THR A 176 12.98 -11.86 -14.36
N TRP A 177 13.30 -12.13 -13.08
CA TRP A 177 12.84 -13.31 -12.35
C TRP A 177 11.32 -13.44 -12.26
N LEU A 178 10.63 -12.41 -11.77
CA LEU A 178 9.18 -12.47 -11.58
C LEU A 178 8.44 -12.44 -12.91
N TRP A 179 8.93 -11.67 -13.88
CA TRP A 179 8.38 -11.67 -15.23
C TRP A 179 8.48 -13.06 -15.88
N GLU A 180 9.65 -13.70 -15.82
CA GLU A 180 9.85 -15.01 -16.42
C GLU A 180 9.10 -16.11 -15.69
N ARG A 181 9.25 -16.21 -14.35
CA ARG A 181 8.73 -17.33 -13.57
C ARG A 181 7.24 -17.23 -13.30
N VAL A 182 6.76 -16.06 -12.89
CA VAL A 182 5.34 -15.88 -12.48
C VAL A 182 4.47 -15.64 -13.70
N ARG A 183 4.91 -14.80 -14.64
CA ARG A 183 4.11 -14.45 -15.83
C ARG A 183 4.34 -15.38 -17.03
N VAL A 184 5.57 -15.50 -17.53
CA VAL A 184 5.81 -16.25 -18.79
C VAL A 184 5.62 -17.76 -18.59
N GLN A 185 6.23 -18.33 -17.55
CA GLN A 185 6.14 -19.77 -17.26
C GLN A 185 4.91 -20.12 -16.42
N GLY A 186 4.57 -19.30 -15.42
CA GLY A 186 3.43 -19.52 -14.52
C GLY A 186 2.07 -19.13 -15.12
N GLY A 187 2.03 -18.31 -16.17
CA GLY A 187 0.78 -17.91 -16.83
C GLY A 187 -0.02 -16.82 -16.10
N ALA A 188 0.51 -16.23 -15.02
CA ALA A 188 -0.12 -15.07 -14.39
C ALA A 188 -0.07 -13.84 -15.31
N TYR A 189 -1.00 -12.90 -15.14
CA TYR A 189 -0.93 -11.64 -15.89
C TYR A 189 0.27 -10.78 -15.45
N GLY A 190 0.65 -10.83 -14.18
CA GLY A 190 1.79 -10.07 -13.67
C GLY A 190 2.36 -10.61 -12.37
N GLY A 191 3.64 -10.35 -12.16
CA GLY A 191 4.36 -10.57 -10.91
C GLY A 191 5.27 -9.38 -10.62
N PHE A 192 5.26 -8.90 -9.38
CA PHE A 192 6.03 -7.72 -8.99
C PHE A 192 6.46 -7.80 -7.53
N SER A 193 7.39 -6.92 -7.17
CA SER A 193 7.77 -6.69 -5.78
C SER A 193 7.67 -5.20 -5.47
N SER A 194 7.47 -4.89 -4.19
CA SER A 194 7.46 -3.52 -3.69
C SER A 194 8.21 -3.44 -2.37
N PHE A 195 8.80 -2.28 -2.10
CA PHE A 195 9.46 -2.00 -0.84
C PHE A 195 9.12 -0.58 -0.37
N ASN A 196 8.68 -0.46 0.87
CA ASN A 196 8.43 0.82 1.50
C ASN A 196 9.59 1.18 2.44
N ARG A 197 10.40 2.16 2.05
CA ARG A 197 11.56 2.61 2.84
C ARG A 197 11.23 3.20 4.21
N HIS A 198 10.01 3.67 4.44
CA HIS A 198 9.63 4.28 5.72
C HIS A 198 9.23 3.21 6.73
N THR A 199 8.59 2.14 6.27
CA THR A 199 8.09 1.06 7.14
C THR A 199 9.00 -0.18 7.14
N GLY A 200 9.89 -0.33 6.15
CA GLY A 200 10.72 -1.51 5.95
C GLY A 200 9.99 -2.68 5.28
N VAL A 201 8.71 -2.53 4.96
CA VAL A 201 7.89 -3.61 4.42
C VAL A 201 8.25 -3.90 2.98
N PHE A 202 8.61 -5.16 2.71
CA PHE A 202 8.82 -5.72 1.39
C PHE A 202 7.71 -6.70 1.05
N THR A 203 7.14 -6.62 -0.15
CA THR A 203 6.10 -7.55 -0.62
C THR A 203 6.39 -8.07 -2.02
N PHE A 204 6.13 -9.35 -2.23
CA PHE A 204 5.92 -9.98 -3.53
C PHE A 204 4.42 -10.09 -3.81
N LEU A 205 4.02 -9.89 -5.06
CA LEU A 205 2.63 -9.83 -5.48
C LEU A 205 2.47 -10.49 -6.85
N SER A 206 1.37 -11.23 -7.04
CA SER A 206 0.90 -11.70 -8.35
C SER A 206 -0.47 -11.15 -8.69
N TYR A 207 -0.75 -11.03 -9.98
CA TYR A 207 -1.98 -10.48 -10.50
C TYR A 207 -2.60 -11.41 -11.54
N ARG A 208 -3.85 -11.82 -11.30
CA ARG A 208 -4.61 -12.79 -12.12
C ARG A 208 -3.78 -14.06 -12.37
N ASP A 209 -3.37 -14.69 -11.29
CA ASP A 209 -2.47 -15.84 -11.28
C ASP A 209 -3.26 -17.15 -11.22
N PRO A 210 -3.09 -18.08 -12.17
CA PRO A 210 -3.77 -19.38 -12.09
C PRO A 210 -3.21 -20.27 -10.97
N ASN A 211 -2.07 -19.91 -10.37
CA ASN A 211 -1.39 -20.71 -9.35
C ASN A 211 -1.49 -20.07 -7.95
N LEU A 212 -1.08 -20.84 -6.94
CA LEU A 212 -0.94 -20.38 -5.56
C LEU A 212 0.40 -20.83 -4.96
N LEU A 213 0.54 -22.12 -4.61
CA LEU A 213 1.77 -22.64 -4.00
C LEU A 213 3.00 -22.51 -4.93
N PRO A 214 2.93 -22.83 -6.24
CA PRO A 214 4.07 -22.62 -7.15
C PRO A 214 4.55 -21.16 -7.22
N THR A 215 3.63 -20.20 -7.09
CA THR A 215 3.98 -18.77 -7.08
C THR A 215 4.76 -18.40 -5.82
N LEU A 216 4.36 -18.93 -4.66
CA LEU A 216 5.09 -18.73 -3.40
C LEU A 216 6.49 -19.36 -3.45
N GLU A 217 6.63 -20.54 -4.07
CA GLU A 217 7.93 -21.16 -4.28
C GLU A 217 8.85 -20.29 -5.16
N ASN A 218 8.30 -19.62 -6.18
CA ASN A 218 9.05 -18.68 -6.99
C ASN A 218 9.49 -17.44 -6.20
N TYR A 219 8.67 -16.95 -5.27
CA TYR A 219 9.06 -15.88 -4.35
C TYR A 219 10.22 -16.31 -3.47
N ASP A 220 10.13 -17.50 -2.89
CA ASP A 220 11.14 -18.07 -1.98
C ASP A 220 12.48 -18.31 -2.67
N ARG A 221 12.46 -18.67 -3.96
CA ARG A 221 13.66 -18.87 -4.79
C ARG A 221 14.31 -17.57 -5.27
N THR A 222 13.72 -16.41 -4.99
CA THR A 222 14.30 -15.11 -5.39
C THR A 222 15.66 -14.87 -4.73
N ALA A 223 15.84 -15.29 -3.47
CA ALA A 223 17.12 -15.19 -2.77
C ALA A 223 18.21 -16.00 -3.50
N ASP A 224 17.92 -17.26 -3.85
CA ASP A 224 18.86 -18.11 -4.58
C ASP A 224 19.20 -17.57 -5.97
N PHE A 225 18.21 -17.01 -6.67
CA PHE A 225 18.42 -16.34 -7.94
C PHE A 225 19.43 -15.19 -7.81
N LEU A 226 19.22 -14.29 -6.85
CA LEU A 226 20.12 -13.15 -6.63
C LEU A 226 21.53 -13.58 -6.19
N ARG A 227 21.65 -14.64 -5.39
CA ARG A 227 22.93 -15.16 -4.90
C ARG A 227 23.81 -15.74 -6.02
N ARG A 228 23.18 -16.41 -6.99
CA ARG A 228 23.84 -17.04 -8.15
C ARG A 228 23.95 -16.11 -9.36
N LEU A 229 23.39 -14.91 -9.28
CA LEU A 229 23.37 -13.96 -10.38
C LEU A 229 24.80 -13.54 -10.77
N GLU A 230 25.14 -13.74 -12.03
CA GLU A 230 26.31 -13.17 -12.69
C GLU A 230 25.86 -11.94 -13.47
N LEU A 231 25.92 -10.77 -12.82
CA LEU A 231 25.39 -9.53 -13.37
C LEU A 231 26.42 -8.87 -14.29
N SER A 232 26.09 -8.71 -15.58
CA SER A 232 26.93 -7.92 -16.48
C SER A 232 26.85 -6.42 -16.17
N GLU A 233 27.91 -5.67 -16.49
CA GLU A 233 27.95 -4.22 -16.30
C GLU A 233 26.83 -3.50 -17.10
N SER A 234 26.52 -4.02 -18.30
CA SER A 234 25.44 -3.49 -19.14
C SER A 234 24.06 -3.65 -18.48
N GLU A 235 23.78 -4.81 -17.89
CA GLU A 235 22.52 -5.05 -17.17
C GLU A 235 22.40 -4.22 -15.91
N LEU A 236 23.48 -4.14 -15.12
CA LEU A 236 23.53 -3.28 -13.94
C LEU A 236 23.23 -1.83 -14.31
N THR A 237 23.89 -1.32 -15.35
CA THR A 237 23.70 0.04 -15.85
C THR A 237 22.24 0.28 -16.28
N LYS A 238 21.63 -0.65 -17.03
CA LYS A 238 20.21 -0.56 -17.43
C LYS A 238 19.28 -0.52 -16.22
N SER A 239 19.54 -1.33 -15.20
CA SER A 239 18.73 -1.34 -13.97
C SER A 239 18.87 -0.04 -13.19
N ILE A 240 20.08 0.53 -13.09
CA ILE A 240 20.34 1.83 -12.48
C ILE A 240 19.59 2.94 -13.24
N ILE A 241 19.68 2.96 -14.58
CA ILE A 241 18.95 3.91 -15.42
C ILE A 241 17.44 3.79 -15.17
N GLY A 242 16.90 2.57 -15.10
CA GLY A 242 15.48 2.35 -14.79
C GLY A 242 15.07 2.89 -13.42
N ALA A 243 15.92 2.72 -12.39
CA ALA A 243 15.66 3.23 -11.05
C ALA A 243 15.71 4.78 -11.00
N ILE A 244 16.70 5.40 -11.65
CA ILE A 244 16.80 6.86 -11.77
C ILE A 244 15.63 7.42 -12.59
N GLY A 245 15.25 6.76 -13.68
CA GLY A 245 14.10 7.17 -14.49
C GLY A 245 12.78 7.16 -13.69
N ALA A 246 12.60 6.18 -12.79
CA ALA A 246 11.45 6.16 -11.89
C ALA A 246 11.52 7.26 -10.82
N MET A 247 12.72 7.56 -10.29
CA MET A 247 12.95 8.64 -9.32
C MET A 247 12.69 10.03 -9.94
N ASP A 248 13.08 10.21 -11.20
CA ASP A 248 13.03 11.48 -11.95
C ASP A 248 11.82 11.56 -12.89
N ALA A 249 10.79 10.74 -12.66
CA ALA A 249 9.58 10.76 -13.46
C ALA A 249 9.05 12.20 -13.60
N TYR A 250 8.68 12.59 -14.82
CA TYR A 250 8.23 13.94 -15.09
C TYR A 250 6.97 14.28 -14.27
N GLN A 251 6.94 15.48 -13.70
CA GLN A 251 5.83 15.98 -12.91
C GLN A 251 5.41 17.37 -13.40
N LEU A 252 4.10 17.56 -13.56
CA LEU A 252 3.49 18.87 -13.72
C LEU A 252 3.60 19.68 -12.40
N PRO A 253 3.43 21.02 -12.43
CA PRO A 253 3.64 21.87 -11.27
C PRO A 253 2.87 21.42 -10.02
N ASP A 254 1.60 21.08 -10.17
CA ASP A 254 0.72 20.58 -9.09
C ASP A 254 1.27 19.28 -8.49
N ALA A 255 1.71 18.33 -9.32
CA ALA A 255 2.30 17.08 -8.87
C ALA A 255 3.64 17.30 -8.13
N LYS A 256 4.45 18.29 -8.55
CA LYS A 256 5.67 18.70 -7.82
C LYS A 256 5.32 19.25 -6.44
N GLY A 257 4.33 20.14 -6.37
CA GLY A 257 3.84 20.72 -5.12
C GLY A 257 3.30 19.65 -4.16
N TYR A 258 2.50 18.72 -4.66
CA TYR A 258 1.98 17.61 -3.85
C TYR A 258 3.10 16.67 -3.36
N THR A 259 4.06 16.36 -4.22
CA THR A 259 5.23 15.54 -3.83
C THR A 259 6.09 16.25 -2.77
N SER A 260 6.23 17.57 -2.87
CA SER A 260 6.91 18.38 -1.84
C SER A 260 6.18 18.33 -0.50
N LEU A 261 4.85 18.43 -0.50
CA LEU A 261 4.02 18.27 0.71
C LEU A 261 4.22 16.90 1.35
N LEU A 262 4.14 15.81 0.58
CA LEU A 262 4.33 14.46 1.12
C LEU A 262 5.71 14.28 1.75
N ARG A 263 6.77 14.80 1.12
CA ARG A 263 8.13 14.79 1.67
C ARG A 263 8.23 15.57 2.98
N TYR A 264 7.60 16.74 3.05
CA TYR A 264 7.53 17.54 4.27
C TYR A 264 6.83 16.77 5.40
N LEU A 265 5.67 16.17 5.13
CA LEU A 265 4.88 15.43 6.12
C LEU A 265 5.63 14.25 6.74
N ILE A 266 6.47 13.57 5.96
CA ILE A 266 7.24 12.40 6.42
C ILE A 266 8.68 12.75 6.81
N GLY A 267 9.06 14.03 6.81
CA GLY A 267 10.41 14.49 7.14
C GLY A 267 11.50 14.01 6.17
N TYR A 268 11.17 13.78 4.90
CA TYR A 268 12.14 13.30 3.91
C TYR A 268 12.92 14.47 3.28
N THR A 269 14.10 14.73 3.86
CA THR A 269 14.94 15.89 3.49
C THR A 269 15.62 15.74 2.13
N ASP A 270 16.11 16.85 1.58
CA ASP A 270 16.85 16.86 0.32
C ASP A 270 18.20 16.15 0.44
N GLU A 271 18.85 16.19 1.61
CA GLU A 271 20.08 15.43 1.88
C GLU A 271 19.81 13.92 1.87
N ALA A 272 18.71 13.48 2.48
CA ALA A 272 18.30 12.09 2.46
C ALA A 272 17.93 11.62 1.04
N ARG A 273 17.37 12.52 0.23
CA ARG A 273 17.06 12.27 -1.20
C ARG A 273 18.33 12.13 -2.03
N GLN A 274 19.28 13.05 -1.84
CA GLN A 274 20.57 13.02 -2.52
C GLN A 274 21.35 11.75 -2.14
N LYS A 275 21.40 11.42 -0.85
CA LYS A 275 22.03 10.17 -0.39
C LYS A 275 21.44 8.94 -1.07
N ALA A 276 20.10 8.81 -1.10
CA ALA A 276 19.43 7.68 -1.76
C ALA A 276 19.75 7.62 -3.26
N ARG A 277 19.89 8.77 -3.92
CA ARG A 277 20.29 8.86 -5.33
C ARG A 277 21.72 8.38 -5.54
N ASP A 278 22.64 8.85 -4.71
CA ASP A 278 24.06 8.47 -4.78
C ASP A 278 24.20 6.95 -4.58
N GLU A 279 23.48 6.37 -3.61
CA GLU A 279 23.43 4.92 -3.35
C GLU A 279 22.86 4.11 -4.52
N ILE A 280 21.85 4.64 -5.24
CA ILE A 280 21.34 4.02 -6.47
C ILE A 280 22.44 4.00 -7.54
N LEU A 281 23.09 5.14 -7.78
CA LEU A 281 24.14 5.29 -8.79
C LEU A 281 25.37 4.44 -8.47
N SER A 282 25.67 4.24 -7.19
CA SER A 282 26.80 3.41 -6.73
C SER A 282 26.43 1.94 -6.49
N THR A 283 25.30 1.46 -7.02
CA THR A 283 24.90 0.07 -6.87
C THR A 283 25.90 -0.87 -7.56
N THR A 284 26.16 -2.02 -6.95
CA THR A 284 27.11 -3.04 -7.44
C THR A 284 26.52 -4.43 -7.29
N ALA A 285 27.12 -5.44 -7.93
CA ALA A 285 26.74 -6.84 -7.79
C ALA A 285 26.77 -7.33 -6.33
N ARG A 286 27.66 -6.79 -5.47
CA ARG A 286 27.69 -7.10 -4.03
C ARG A 286 26.34 -6.84 -3.36
N HIS A 287 25.70 -5.70 -3.67
CA HIS A 287 24.42 -5.32 -3.07
C HIS A 287 23.29 -6.31 -3.42
N PHE A 288 23.33 -6.94 -4.61
CA PHE A 288 22.35 -7.97 -4.98
C PHE A 288 22.49 -9.21 -4.09
N LYS A 289 23.73 -9.63 -3.82
CA LYS A 289 24.00 -10.78 -2.95
C LYS A 289 23.67 -10.49 -1.49
N GLU A 290 23.99 -9.30 -0.99
CA GLU A 290 23.61 -8.90 0.38
C GLU A 290 22.10 -8.82 0.56
N PHE A 291 21.39 -8.33 -0.45
CA PHE A 291 19.92 -8.32 -0.41
C PHE A 291 19.34 -9.74 -0.47
N ALA A 292 20.00 -10.68 -1.15
CA ALA A 292 19.61 -12.09 -1.16
C ALA A 292 19.57 -12.70 0.25
N GLU A 293 20.59 -12.40 1.07
CA GLU A 293 20.66 -12.88 2.45
C GLU A 293 19.50 -12.34 3.31
N ILE A 294 19.10 -11.09 3.09
CA ILE A 294 17.92 -10.50 3.76
C ILE A 294 16.61 -11.15 3.28
N LEU A 295 16.51 -11.52 2.00
CA LEU A 295 15.31 -12.17 1.45
C LEU A 295 15.09 -13.60 1.99
N ASP A 296 16.11 -14.27 2.54
CA ASP A 296 15.90 -15.55 3.23
C ASP A 296 14.96 -15.39 4.43
N ALA A 297 14.98 -14.25 5.12
CA ALA A 297 14.02 -13.95 6.18
C ALA A 297 12.58 -13.85 5.65
N VAL A 298 12.38 -13.30 4.45
CA VAL A 298 11.05 -13.28 3.80
C VAL A 298 10.61 -14.70 3.46
N ARG A 299 11.52 -15.55 2.97
CA ARG A 299 11.21 -16.97 2.71
C ARG A 299 10.71 -17.66 3.97
N GLU A 300 11.43 -17.49 5.09
CA GLU A 300 11.23 -18.26 6.32
C GLU A 300 10.12 -17.70 7.22
N GLN A 301 9.98 -16.37 7.29
CA GLN A 301 9.11 -15.68 8.24
C GLN A 301 8.10 -14.74 7.57
N GLY A 302 8.08 -14.69 6.23
CA GLY A 302 7.13 -13.87 5.50
C GLY A 302 5.69 -14.33 5.69
N GLN A 303 4.81 -13.37 5.91
CA GLN A 303 3.37 -13.58 5.98
C GLN A 303 2.76 -13.65 4.58
N VAL A 304 1.67 -14.39 4.45
CA VAL A 304 1.00 -14.66 3.18
C VAL A 304 -0.47 -14.29 3.26
N VAL A 305 -0.93 -13.51 2.28
CA VAL A 305 -2.35 -13.25 2.06
C VAL A 305 -2.68 -13.64 0.62
N VAL A 306 -3.72 -14.44 0.45
CA VAL A 306 -4.22 -14.85 -0.85
C VAL A 306 -5.66 -14.39 -1.00
N LEU A 307 -6.01 -13.86 -2.17
CA LEU A 307 -7.41 -13.64 -2.58
C LEU A 307 -7.66 -14.50 -3.82
N GLY A 308 -8.64 -15.39 -3.79
CA GLY A 308 -8.82 -16.31 -4.91
C GLY A 308 -9.96 -17.30 -4.75
N ALA A 309 -9.97 -18.31 -5.61
CA ALA A 309 -10.97 -19.37 -5.61
C ALA A 309 -10.94 -20.18 -4.30
N GLU A 310 -12.11 -20.56 -3.80
CA GLU A 310 -12.24 -21.40 -2.61
C GLU A 310 -11.51 -22.74 -2.77
N ASP A 311 -11.67 -23.41 -3.91
CA ASP A 311 -11.00 -24.69 -4.21
C ASP A 311 -9.47 -24.58 -4.19
N ALA A 312 -8.91 -23.48 -4.72
CA ALA A 312 -7.46 -23.28 -4.75
C ALA A 312 -6.88 -23.07 -3.34
N ILE A 313 -7.59 -22.32 -2.49
CA ILE A 313 -7.23 -22.10 -1.08
C ILE A 313 -7.40 -23.41 -0.28
N ALA A 314 -8.47 -24.15 -0.52
CA ALA A 314 -8.70 -25.46 0.11
C ALA A 314 -7.58 -26.45 -0.23
N GLN A 315 -7.22 -26.59 -1.50
CA GLN A 315 -6.12 -27.45 -1.96
C GLN A 315 -4.76 -27.04 -1.34
N ALA A 316 -4.52 -25.74 -1.20
CA ALA A 316 -3.32 -25.24 -0.53
C ALA A 316 -3.27 -25.67 0.95
N ASN A 317 -4.41 -25.61 1.65
CA ASN A 317 -4.55 -26.07 3.03
C ASN A 317 -4.52 -27.60 3.18
N GLU A 318 -4.93 -28.38 2.17
CA GLU A 318 -4.71 -29.84 2.18
C GLU A 318 -3.22 -30.18 2.10
N THR A 319 -2.47 -29.44 1.28
CA THR A 319 -1.02 -29.60 1.14
C THR A 319 -0.26 -29.08 2.36
N ARG A 320 -0.76 -28.01 3.00
CA ARG A 320 -0.20 -27.39 4.20
C ARG A 320 -1.32 -27.24 5.26
N PRO A 321 -1.58 -28.29 6.07
CA PRO A 321 -2.68 -28.28 7.04
C PRO A 321 -2.60 -27.10 8.02
N ASN A 322 -3.75 -26.45 8.26
CA ASN A 322 -3.90 -25.29 9.17
C ASN A 322 -3.01 -24.08 8.85
N TRP A 323 -2.63 -23.90 7.58
CA TRP A 323 -1.72 -22.83 7.20
C TRP A 323 -2.41 -21.50 6.91
N LEU A 324 -3.43 -21.47 6.04
CA LEU A 324 -4.23 -20.28 5.73
C LEU A 324 -5.50 -20.25 6.58
N THR A 325 -5.71 -19.15 7.32
CA THR A 325 -6.99 -18.84 7.93
C THR A 325 -7.95 -18.38 6.84
N VAL A 326 -9.01 -19.15 6.60
CA VAL A 326 -9.94 -18.89 5.48
C VAL A 326 -11.03 -17.91 5.92
N GLN A 327 -11.23 -16.85 5.14
CA GLN A 327 -12.31 -15.88 5.33
C GLN A 327 -13.03 -15.63 4.00
N LYS A 328 -14.35 -15.75 4.01
CA LYS A 328 -15.18 -15.45 2.84
C LYS A 328 -15.35 -13.94 2.67
N VAL A 329 -14.99 -13.41 1.50
CA VAL A 329 -15.12 -11.98 1.18
C VAL A 329 -16.33 -11.72 0.27
N LEU A 330 -16.55 -12.56 -0.74
CA LEU A 330 -17.74 -12.55 -1.61
C LEU A 330 -18.47 -13.88 -1.59
#